data_AF-A0AAN0QYK5-F1
#
_entry.id   AF-A0AAN0QYK5-F1
#
_cell.length_a   1.000
_cell.length_b   1.000
_cell.length_c   1.000
_cell.angle_alpha   90.00
_cell.angle_beta   90.00
_cell.angle_gamma   90.00
#
_symmetry.space_group_name_H-M   'P 1'
#
loop_
_entity.id
_entity.type
_entity.pdbx_description
1 polymer ?
#
loop_
_entity_poly.entity_id
_entity_poly.type
_entity_poly.pdbx_seq_one_letter_code
_entity_poly.pdbx_strand_id
1 'polypeptide(L)'
;MLHSPRLTQLALTIALVVGAPLAIAAEPAKPASVPATEVTAKAPLPLEELRTFAEVMDRIKAAYVEPVDDKTLLENAIKGMLSNLDPHSAYLGPEDFQELQESTSGEFGGLGIEVGQEDGFIKVVSPIDDTPASRAGVQAGDLIVKINGAPTRGQTMTEAVDKMRGKVGEKITLTLVRDGGNPFDVTLTRAVIQVKSVKSQLLENDYGYIRITQFQVKTGDEVGKALAKLRKDNGKKLRGVVLDLRNNPGGVLQSAVEVADHFLTKGLIVYTKGRIANSELRFSADPADASEGVPLVVLINGGSASASEIVAGALQDQKRAVLMGTDSFGKGSVQTVLPLANDRALKLTTALYFTPNGRSIQAQGIVPDIEVRPAKLTAEVDNDNFKEADLQGHLGNGNGGADRPTGSGKRKERPQDNDFQLSQALSLLKGLNITSGK
;
A
#
# COMPACT_ATOMS: atom_id res chain seq x y z
N MET A 1 24.46 26.53 -86.43
CA MET A 1 25.05 27.64 -85.62
C MET A 1 25.38 27.03 -84.26
N LEU A 2 26.65 26.69 -83.98
CA LEU A 2 27.64 27.54 -83.27
C LEU A 2 27.06 28.09 -81.93
N HIS A 3 27.64 27.94 -80.73
CA HIS A 3 28.87 27.32 -80.16
C HIS A 3 28.66 27.21 -78.61
N SER A 4 29.39 26.46 -77.76
CA SER A 4 30.39 25.38 -77.88
C SER A 4 30.60 24.67 -76.50
N PRO A 5 31.24 23.48 -76.41
CA PRO A 5 31.27 22.62 -75.21
C PRO A 5 32.65 22.53 -74.50
N ARG A 6 32.72 21.77 -73.38
CA ARG A 6 33.88 21.03 -72.78
C ARG A 6 33.36 20.28 -71.52
N LEU A 7 33.51 18.97 -71.28
CA LEU A 7 34.64 18.01 -71.34
C LEU A 7 35.87 18.48 -70.53
N THR A 8 36.57 17.64 -69.74
CA THR A 8 36.81 16.18 -69.87
C THR A 8 37.11 15.50 -68.52
N GLN A 9 37.01 14.17 -68.46
CA GLN A 9 37.61 13.31 -67.39
C GLN A 9 39.13 13.10 -67.59
N LEU A 10 39.72 12.22 -66.74
CA LEU A 10 41.07 11.63 -66.68
C LEU A 10 42.08 12.33 -65.72
N ALA A 11 43.01 11.63 -65.05
CA ALA A 11 43.31 10.18 -65.05
C ALA A 11 43.81 9.67 -63.68
N LEU A 12 43.70 8.35 -63.51
CA LEU A 12 44.33 7.53 -62.48
C LEU A 12 45.87 7.53 -62.63
N THR A 13 46.63 7.68 -61.55
CA THR A 13 48.03 7.22 -61.48
C THR A 13 48.28 6.48 -60.17
N ILE A 14 48.50 5.17 -60.28
CA ILE A 14 48.89 4.30 -59.17
C ILE A 14 50.40 4.40 -58.98
N ALA A 15 50.86 4.67 -57.77
CA ALA A 15 52.23 4.42 -57.35
C ALA A 15 52.21 3.53 -56.10
N LEU A 16 52.52 2.24 -56.28
CA LEU A 16 52.82 1.36 -55.15
C LEU A 16 54.15 1.80 -54.51
N VAL A 17 54.14 2.06 -53.21
CA VAL A 17 55.34 1.98 -52.38
C VAL A 17 55.08 0.96 -51.28
N VAL A 18 55.77 -0.17 -51.35
CA VAL A 18 55.77 -1.17 -50.29
C VAL A 18 56.75 -0.71 -49.20
N GLY A 19 56.23 -0.49 -48.00
CA GLY A 19 57.00 -0.16 -46.80
C GLY A 19 56.42 -0.89 -45.58
N ALA A 20 57.29 -1.45 -44.74
CA ALA A 20 56.93 -2.34 -43.63
C ALA A 20 56.08 -1.64 -42.53
N PRO A 21 55.30 -2.41 -41.73
CA PRO A 21 54.33 -1.82 -40.81
C PRO A 21 54.99 -1.20 -39.57
N LEU A 22 54.72 0.08 -39.33
CA LEU A 22 54.91 0.70 -38.02
C LEU A 22 53.71 0.34 -37.13
N ALA A 23 53.94 -0.55 -36.16
CA ALA A 23 52.98 -0.88 -35.13
C ALA A 23 52.80 0.31 -34.17
N ILE A 24 51.86 1.21 -34.48
CA ILE A 24 51.37 2.19 -33.51
C ILE A 24 50.41 1.45 -32.57
N ALA A 25 50.84 1.26 -31.33
CA ALA A 25 49.96 0.77 -30.27
C ALA A 25 48.87 1.82 -30.00
N ALA A 26 47.64 1.53 -30.43
CA ALA A 26 46.48 2.34 -30.06
C ALA A 26 46.14 2.07 -28.59
N GLU A 27 46.34 3.05 -27.72
CA GLU A 27 45.81 2.99 -26.35
C GLU A 27 44.28 2.87 -26.37
N PRO A 28 43.68 2.08 -25.46
CA PRO A 28 42.23 2.01 -25.35
C PRO A 28 41.65 3.37 -24.93
N ALA A 29 40.65 3.84 -25.67
CA ALA A 29 39.99 5.11 -25.38
C ALA A 29 39.42 5.13 -23.96
N LYS A 30 39.83 6.13 -23.17
CA LYS A 30 39.28 6.36 -21.82
C LYS A 30 37.76 6.59 -21.91
N PRO A 31 36.95 5.97 -21.03
CA PRO A 31 35.52 6.27 -20.98
C PRO A 31 35.30 7.74 -20.65
N ALA A 32 34.38 8.39 -21.38
CA ALA A 32 34.05 9.79 -21.14
C ALA A 32 33.47 9.94 -19.72
N SER A 33 34.13 10.77 -18.91
CA SER A 33 33.66 11.12 -17.58
C SER A 33 32.36 11.93 -17.68
N VAL A 34 31.26 11.36 -17.19
CA VAL A 34 30.04 12.12 -16.91
C VAL A 34 30.41 13.26 -15.96
N PRO A 35 30.04 14.53 -16.23
CA PRO A 35 30.34 15.62 -15.32
C PRO A 35 29.63 15.37 -14.00
N ALA A 36 30.39 15.22 -12.92
CA ALA A 36 29.84 15.16 -11.59
C ALA A 36 29.16 16.52 -11.29
N THR A 37 27.85 16.52 -11.15
CA THR A 37 27.11 17.67 -10.63
C THR A 37 27.70 18.07 -9.29
N GLU A 38 28.18 19.31 -9.19
CA GLU A 38 28.76 19.86 -7.98
C GLU A 38 27.74 19.78 -6.84
N VAL A 39 28.04 18.94 -5.84
CA VAL A 39 27.32 18.97 -4.57
C VAL A 39 27.70 20.29 -3.91
N THR A 40 26.72 21.18 -3.78
CA THR A 40 26.89 22.50 -3.14
C THR A 40 27.57 22.34 -1.78
N ALA A 41 28.54 23.22 -1.52
CA ALA A 41 29.53 23.04 -0.48
C ALA A 41 28.92 22.69 0.89
N LYS A 42 29.52 21.71 1.59
CA LYS A 42 29.27 21.50 3.01
C LYS A 42 29.53 22.83 3.73
N ALA A 43 28.53 23.34 4.44
CA ALA A 43 28.74 24.39 5.42
C ALA A 43 29.83 23.93 6.43
N PRO A 44 30.72 24.82 6.89
CA PRO A 44 31.73 24.47 7.87
C PRO A 44 31.05 23.90 9.14
N LEU A 45 31.72 22.94 9.79
CA LEU A 45 31.20 22.34 11.01
C LEU A 45 31.02 23.42 12.10
N PRO A 46 29.89 23.44 12.83
CA PRO A 46 29.62 24.44 13.87
C PRO A 46 30.43 24.10 15.13
N LEU A 47 31.70 24.53 15.16
CA LEU A 47 32.67 24.08 16.16
C LEU A 47 32.37 24.55 17.59
N GLU A 48 31.81 25.75 17.77
CA GLU A 48 31.46 26.25 19.11
C GLU A 48 30.21 25.56 19.65
N GLU A 49 29.23 25.27 18.79
CA GLU A 49 28.03 24.51 19.12
C GLU A 49 28.37 23.05 19.44
N LEU A 50 29.32 22.43 18.71
CA LEU A 50 29.82 21.08 19.02
C LEU A 50 30.60 21.04 20.34
N ARG A 51 31.37 22.08 20.67
CA ARG A 51 32.01 22.22 22.00
C ARG A 51 30.96 22.36 23.10
N THR A 52 29.97 23.23 22.91
CA THR A 52 28.86 23.43 23.85
C THR A 52 28.09 22.13 24.08
N PHE A 53 27.82 21.37 23.01
CA PHE A 53 27.17 20.07 23.09
C PHE A 53 27.99 19.06 23.92
N ALA A 54 29.30 18.96 23.69
CA ALA A 54 30.19 18.11 24.47
C ALA A 54 30.24 18.52 25.94
N GLU A 55 30.36 19.82 26.23
CA GLU A 55 30.38 20.35 27.60
C GLU A 55 29.07 20.05 28.36
N VAL A 56 27.92 20.19 27.69
CA VAL A 56 26.62 19.81 28.28
C VAL A 56 26.56 18.31 28.57
N MET A 57 27.04 17.46 27.65
CA MET A 57 27.08 16.01 27.84
C MET A 57 27.96 15.60 29.02
N ASP A 58 29.16 16.19 29.16
CA ASP A 58 30.08 15.94 30.27
C ASP A 58 29.50 16.41 31.61
N ARG A 59 28.87 17.61 31.64
CA ARG A 59 28.18 18.12 32.84
C ARG A 59 27.02 17.21 33.28
N ILE A 60 26.24 16.66 32.35
CA ILE A 60 25.18 15.68 32.65
C ILE A 60 25.80 14.43 33.27
N LYS A 61 26.83 13.84 32.66
CA LYS A 61 27.50 12.62 33.16
C LYS A 61 28.13 12.80 34.54
N ALA A 62 28.60 14.00 34.86
CA ALA A 62 29.24 14.31 36.14
C ALA A 62 28.27 14.65 37.28
N ALA A 63 27.05 15.13 36.98
CA ALA A 63 26.15 15.72 37.98
C ALA A 63 24.72 15.14 38.00
N TYR A 64 24.32 14.34 37.02
CA TYR A 64 23.03 13.64 37.07
C TYR A 64 23.05 12.54 38.13
N VAL A 65 21.91 12.32 38.79
CA VAL A 65 21.79 11.47 40.00
C VAL A 65 22.01 9.98 39.72
N GLU A 66 21.82 9.55 38.48
CA GLU A 66 22.04 8.18 38.01
C GLU A 66 23.11 8.16 36.89
N PRO A 67 23.95 7.12 36.79
CA PRO A 67 24.86 6.97 35.66
C PRO A 67 24.11 6.81 34.33
N VAL A 68 24.51 7.56 33.30
CA VAL A 68 24.01 7.43 31.93
C VAL A 68 25.18 7.33 30.96
N ASP A 69 25.09 6.41 30.00
CA ASP A 69 26.16 6.18 29.02
C ASP A 69 26.07 7.10 27.78
N ASP A 70 27.20 7.23 27.08
CA ASP A 70 27.33 8.13 25.92
C ASP A 70 26.40 7.76 24.76
N LYS A 71 26.12 6.47 24.53
CA LYS A 71 25.23 6.05 23.45
C LYS A 71 23.79 6.49 23.77
N THR A 72 23.34 6.32 25.01
CA THR A 72 22.01 6.78 25.46
C THR A 72 21.86 8.31 25.31
N LEU A 73 22.86 9.10 25.73
CA LEU A 73 22.83 10.56 25.58
C LEU A 73 22.83 11.00 24.10
N LEU A 74 23.66 10.39 23.25
CA LEU A 74 23.71 10.68 21.81
C LEU A 74 22.42 10.27 21.09
N GLU A 75 21.83 9.11 21.40
CA GLU A 75 20.55 8.69 20.82
C GLU A 75 19.40 9.62 21.22
N ASN A 76 19.37 10.05 22.49
CA ASN A 76 18.39 11.02 22.97
C ASN A 76 18.56 12.40 22.31
N ALA A 77 19.79 12.85 22.10
CA ALA A 77 20.08 14.07 21.35
C ALA A 77 19.60 13.99 19.89
N ILE A 78 19.86 12.87 19.19
CA ILE A 78 19.40 12.64 17.82
C ILE A 78 17.86 12.61 17.74
N LYS A 79 17.19 11.92 18.67
CA LYS A 79 15.72 11.91 18.76
C LYS A 79 15.17 13.33 19.03
N GLY A 80 15.81 14.09 19.92
CA GLY A 80 15.46 15.48 20.24
C GLY A 80 15.57 16.44 19.04
N MET A 81 16.61 16.29 18.22
CA MET A 81 16.78 17.08 16.98
C MET A 81 15.62 16.87 15.98
N LEU A 82 15.04 15.67 15.92
CA LEU A 82 14.00 15.33 14.95
C LEU A 82 12.58 15.62 15.47
N SER A 83 12.35 15.45 16.77
CA SER A 83 11.04 15.68 17.41
C SER A 83 10.49 17.11 17.22
N ASN A 84 11.36 18.08 16.96
CA ASN A 84 11.01 19.49 16.73
C ASN A 84 10.90 19.87 15.24
N LEU A 85 11.10 18.93 14.30
CA LEU A 85 10.95 19.20 12.86
C LEU A 85 9.49 19.03 12.42
N ASP A 86 8.94 17.83 12.59
CA ASP A 86 7.59 17.44 12.22
C ASP A 86 7.22 16.08 12.87
N PRO A 87 5.93 15.72 13.01
CA PRO A 87 5.50 14.48 13.69
C PRO A 87 5.71 13.19 12.86
N HIS A 88 6.46 13.25 11.75
CA HIS A 88 6.73 12.11 10.87
C HIS A 88 8.24 11.87 10.65
N SER A 89 9.09 12.82 10.99
CA SER A 89 10.55 12.68 11.02
C SER A 89 11.00 11.98 12.31
N ALA A 90 11.77 10.89 12.18
CA ALA A 90 12.17 10.04 13.31
C ALA A 90 13.51 9.34 13.06
N TYR A 91 14.25 9.12 14.15
CA TYR A 91 15.42 8.26 14.18
C TYR A 91 14.99 6.86 14.58
N LEU A 92 15.20 5.90 13.68
CA LEU A 92 14.76 4.52 13.83
C LEU A 92 15.91 3.67 14.35
N GLY A 93 15.70 3.03 15.50
CA GLY A 93 16.56 1.94 15.96
C GLY A 93 16.39 0.68 15.09
N PRO A 94 17.16 -0.39 15.37
CA PRO A 94 17.04 -1.66 14.65
C PRO A 94 15.62 -2.24 14.63
N GLU A 95 14.94 -2.19 15.78
CA GLU A 95 13.56 -2.68 15.93
C GLU A 95 12.57 -1.82 15.12
N ASP A 96 12.58 -0.49 15.32
CA ASP A 96 11.72 0.45 14.58
C ASP A 96 11.95 0.39 13.05
N PHE A 97 13.19 0.19 12.62
CA PHE A 97 13.55 0.11 11.20
C PHE A 97 13.11 -1.22 10.59
N GLN A 98 13.24 -2.33 11.34
CA GLN A 98 12.69 -3.62 10.92
C GLN A 98 11.16 -3.55 10.83
N GLU A 99 10.46 -3.00 11.82
CA GLU A 99 8.99 -2.85 11.78
C GLU A 99 8.54 -1.99 10.58
N LEU A 100 9.26 -0.91 10.27
CA LEU A 100 8.98 -0.11 9.07
C LEU A 100 9.19 -0.90 7.77
N GLN A 101 10.21 -1.76 7.69
CA GLN A 101 10.44 -2.63 6.53
C GLN A 101 9.34 -3.71 6.40
N GLU A 102 8.95 -4.35 7.49
CA GLU A 102 7.91 -5.38 7.50
C GLU A 102 6.53 -4.79 7.12
N SER A 103 6.19 -3.63 7.68
CA SER A 103 4.91 -2.95 7.40
C SER A 103 4.82 -2.36 5.99
N THR A 104 5.94 -2.00 5.36
CA THR A 104 5.96 -1.49 3.97
C THR A 104 6.09 -2.59 2.93
N SER A 105 6.80 -3.69 3.23
CA SER A 105 6.88 -4.85 2.34
C SER A 105 5.60 -5.70 2.37
N GLY A 106 4.89 -5.71 3.51
CA GLY A 106 3.82 -6.69 3.79
C GLY A 106 4.35 -8.06 4.20
N GLU A 107 5.66 -8.16 4.46
CA GLU A 107 6.36 -9.42 4.69
C GLU A 107 7.10 -9.44 6.03
N PHE A 108 6.95 -10.51 6.81
CA PHE A 108 7.71 -10.70 8.05
C PHE A 108 8.12 -12.16 8.27
N GLY A 109 9.17 -12.39 9.06
CA GLY A 109 9.62 -13.73 9.45
C GLY A 109 8.77 -14.30 10.59
N GLY A 110 8.00 -15.36 10.33
CA GLY A 110 7.08 -15.90 11.34
C GLY A 110 6.36 -17.19 10.95
N LEU A 111 5.21 -17.42 11.59
CA LEU A 111 4.46 -18.69 11.54
C LEU A 111 3.17 -18.60 10.73
N GLY A 112 2.64 -17.39 10.53
CA GLY A 112 1.36 -17.15 9.86
C GLY A 112 0.15 -17.41 10.75
N ILE A 113 0.16 -16.84 11.96
CA ILE A 113 -0.91 -16.97 12.94
C ILE A 113 -1.36 -15.57 13.34
N GLU A 114 -2.66 -15.29 13.23
CA GLU A 114 -3.29 -14.16 13.90
C GLU A 114 -3.68 -14.61 15.32
N VAL A 115 -3.20 -13.88 16.33
CA VAL A 115 -3.42 -14.19 17.75
C VAL A 115 -4.10 -13.03 18.46
N GLY A 116 -4.88 -13.37 19.48
CA GLY A 116 -5.45 -12.44 20.44
C GLY A 116 -5.21 -12.95 21.86
N GLN A 117 -5.77 -12.24 22.85
CA GLN A 117 -5.71 -12.65 24.24
C GLN A 117 -7.13 -12.91 24.76
N GLU A 118 -7.33 -14.08 25.38
CA GLU A 118 -8.60 -14.50 25.97
C GLU A 118 -8.30 -15.19 27.31
N ASP A 119 -8.97 -14.77 28.38
CA ASP A 119 -8.80 -15.28 29.76
C ASP A 119 -7.34 -15.40 30.26
N GLY A 120 -6.46 -14.51 29.78
CA GLY A 120 -5.04 -14.47 30.13
C GLY A 120 -4.15 -15.48 29.38
N PHE A 121 -4.70 -16.17 28.38
CA PHE A 121 -3.98 -17.03 27.45
C PHE A 121 -3.88 -16.39 26.06
N ILE A 122 -2.88 -16.81 25.28
CA ILE A 122 -2.75 -16.43 23.87
C ILE A 122 -3.62 -17.39 23.05
N LYS A 123 -4.62 -16.85 22.36
CA LYS A 123 -5.58 -17.62 21.56
C LYS A 123 -5.35 -17.35 20.07
N VAL A 124 -5.39 -18.41 19.26
CA VAL A 124 -5.38 -18.29 17.80
C VAL A 124 -6.73 -17.76 17.34
N VAL A 125 -6.73 -16.57 16.72
CA VAL A 125 -7.90 -16.00 16.04
C VAL A 125 -8.10 -16.72 14.72
N SER A 126 -7.04 -16.83 13.91
CA SER A 126 -7.02 -17.63 12.69
C SER A 126 -5.58 -17.98 12.29
N PRO A 127 -5.31 -19.18 11.74
CA PRO A 127 -4.15 -19.35 10.87
C PRO A 127 -4.33 -18.50 9.61
N ILE A 128 -3.24 -18.09 8.99
CA ILE A 128 -3.23 -17.46 7.66
C ILE A 128 -3.08 -18.57 6.61
N ASP A 129 -3.87 -18.53 5.54
CA ASP A 129 -3.81 -19.50 4.44
C ASP A 129 -2.39 -19.60 3.85
N ASP A 130 -2.01 -20.80 3.38
CA ASP A 130 -0.72 -21.09 2.74
C ASP A 130 0.53 -20.78 3.61
N THR A 131 0.38 -20.68 4.94
CA THR A 131 1.50 -20.47 5.88
C THR A 131 1.92 -21.74 6.63
N PRO A 132 3.08 -21.75 7.35
CA PRO A 132 3.48 -22.88 8.18
C PRO A 132 2.41 -23.34 9.17
N ALA A 133 1.72 -22.41 9.83
CA ALA A 133 0.69 -22.73 10.83
C ALA A 133 -0.55 -23.42 10.23
N SER A 134 -1.07 -22.89 9.11
CA SER A 134 -2.16 -23.53 8.37
C SER A 134 -1.79 -24.96 7.94
N ARG A 135 -0.60 -25.14 7.34
CA ARG A 135 -0.10 -26.46 6.94
C ARG A 135 0.14 -27.43 8.10
N ALA A 136 0.42 -26.93 9.30
CA ALA A 136 0.64 -27.74 10.48
C ALA A 136 -0.65 -28.08 11.26
N GLY A 137 -1.82 -27.67 10.77
CA GLY A 137 -3.11 -27.99 11.38
C GLY A 137 -3.46 -27.16 12.62
N VAL A 138 -2.84 -25.98 12.76
CA VAL A 138 -3.28 -24.96 13.73
C VAL A 138 -4.66 -24.44 13.31
N GLN A 139 -5.58 -24.29 14.26
CA GLN A 139 -6.97 -23.91 14.02
C GLN A 139 -7.37 -22.67 14.82
N ALA A 140 -8.38 -21.95 14.33
CA ALA A 140 -9.04 -20.90 15.09
C ALA A 140 -9.60 -21.47 16.40
N GLY A 141 -9.35 -20.79 17.52
CA GLY A 141 -9.72 -21.26 18.86
C GLY A 141 -8.61 -21.96 19.65
N ASP A 142 -7.53 -22.41 19.00
CA ASP A 142 -6.40 -23.05 19.70
C ASP A 142 -5.77 -22.09 20.73
N LEU A 143 -5.55 -22.57 21.96
CA LEU A 143 -4.82 -21.84 23.01
C LEU A 143 -3.34 -22.22 22.97
N ILE A 144 -2.47 -21.25 22.72
CA ILE A 144 -1.01 -21.42 22.78
C ILE A 144 -0.60 -21.38 24.25
N VAL A 145 -0.37 -22.53 24.87
CA VAL A 145 -0.04 -22.65 26.30
C VAL A 145 1.46 -22.66 26.58
N LYS A 146 2.29 -23.02 25.59
CA LYS A 146 3.76 -22.90 25.65
C LYS A 146 4.36 -22.53 24.31
N ILE A 147 5.50 -21.82 24.35
CA ILE A 147 6.37 -21.53 23.21
C ILE A 147 7.77 -22.05 23.56
N ASN A 148 8.31 -22.98 22.77
CA ASN A 148 9.58 -23.69 23.04
C ASN A 148 9.67 -24.25 24.47
N GLY A 149 8.56 -24.82 24.96
CA GLY A 149 8.45 -25.37 26.32
C GLY A 149 8.23 -24.34 27.43
N ALA A 150 8.46 -23.04 27.19
CA ALA A 150 8.19 -21.98 28.17
C ALA A 150 6.70 -21.62 28.20
N PRO A 151 6.05 -21.55 29.37
CA PRO A 151 4.62 -21.24 29.48
C PRO A 151 4.29 -19.82 29.05
N THR A 152 3.19 -19.63 28.31
CA THR A 152 2.70 -18.33 27.84
C THR A 152 1.87 -17.57 28.88
N ARG A 153 1.35 -18.26 29.91
CA ARG A 153 0.49 -17.65 30.93
C ARG A 153 1.24 -16.53 31.67
N GLY A 154 0.65 -15.34 31.68
CA GLY A 154 1.25 -14.14 32.29
C GLY A 154 2.22 -13.37 31.39
N GLN A 155 2.48 -13.84 30.16
CA GLN A 155 3.19 -13.04 29.14
C GLN A 155 2.22 -12.05 28.49
N THR A 156 2.73 -10.91 28.03
CA THR A 156 1.96 -10.01 27.16
C THR A 156 1.77 -10.62 25.77
N MET A 157 0.76 -10.15 25.02
CA MET A 157 0.57 -10.55 23.63
C MET A 157 1.80 -10.23 22.77
N THR A 158 2.44 -9.08 23.00
CA THR A 158 3.66 -8.65 22.32
C THR A 158 4.81 -9.63 22.57
N GLU A 159 5.13 -9.96 23.82
CA GLU A 159 6.18 -10.93 24.16
C GLU A 159 5.97 -12.31 23.51
N ALA A 160 4.72 -12.75 23.39
CA ALA A 160 4.40 -14.01 22.72
C ALA A 160 4.62 -13.90 21.20
N VAL A 161 4.21 -12.79 20.58
CA VAL A 161 4.42 -12.50 19.15
C VAL A 161 5.91 -12.41 18.82
N ASP A 162 6.72 -11.74 19.64
CA ASP A 162 8.16 -11.60 19.43
C ASP A 162 8.89 -12.94 19.48
N LYS A 163 8.47 -13.85 20.36
CA LYS A 163 8.99 -15.23 20.42
C LYS A 163 8.56 -16.07 19.21
N MET A 164 7.35 -15.85 18.68
CA MET A 164 6.85 -16.54 17.48
C MET A 164 7.52 -16.04 16.19
N ARG A 165 7.81 -14.73 16.11
CA ARG A 165 8.69 -14.12 15.12
C ARG A 165 10.12 -14.66 15.22
N GLY A 166 10.95 -14.40 14.21
CA GLY A 166 12.34 -14.83 14.18
C GLY A 166 12.84 -15.14 12.78
N LYS A 167 14.08 -15.64 12.67
CA LYS A 167 14.71 -15.85 11.36
C LYS A 167 14.02 -16.96 10.57
N VAL A 168 13.87 -16.72 9.27
CA VAL A 168 13.33 -17.70 8.32
C VAL A 168 14.20 -18.96 8.32
N GLY A 169 13.55 -20.13 8.33
CA GLY A 169 14.21 -21.44 8.41
C GLY A 169 14.45 -21.97 9.82
N GLU A 170 14.37 -21.13 10.86
CA GLU A 170 14.45 -21.61 12.24
C GLU A 170 13.19 -22.37 12.66
N LYS A 171 13.35 -23.34 13.55
CA LYS A 171 12.24 -24.10 14.13
C LYS A 171 11.75 -23.50 15.45
N ILE A 172 10.46 -23.66 15.71
CA ILE A 172 9.79 -23.35 16.97
C ILE A 172 8.77 -24.45 17.27
N THR A 173 8.59 -24.77 18.54
CA THR A 173 7.55 -25.71 18.99
C THR A 173 6.51 -24.95 19.80
N LEU A 174 5.25 -25.00 19.36
CA LEU A 174 4.10 -24.49 20.10
C LEU A 174 3.39 -25.66 20.78
N THR A 175 3.12 -25.56 22.07
CA THR A 175 2.18 -26.47 22.75
C THR A 175 0.80 -25.82 22.70
N LEU A 176 -0.16 -26.49 22.06
CA LEU A 176 -1.52 -26.02 21.84
C LEU A 176 -2.53 -26.83 22.68
N VAL A 177 -3.63 -26.18 23.06
CA VAL A 177 -4.82 -26.83 23.64
C VAL A 177 -6.03 -26.46 22.77
N ARG A 178 -6.78 -27.46 22.31
CA ARG A 178 -8.00 -27.32 21.51
C ARG A 178 -9.21 -27.77 22.32
N ASP A 179 -10.26 -26.95 22.37
CA ASP A 179 -11.53 -27.25 23.04
C ASP A 179 -11.42 -27.80 24.48
N GLY A 180 -10.39 -27.36 25.22
CA GLY A 180 -10.10 -27.83 26.59
C GLY A 180 -9.55 -29.25 26.70
N GLY A 181 -9.17 -29.88 25.58
CA GLY A 181 -8.59 -31.22 25.52
C GLY A 181 -7.13 -31.30 25.98
N ASN A 182 -6.50 -32.45 25.75
CA ASN A 182 -5.10 -32.67 26.10
C ASN A 182 -4.16 -31.76 25.28
N PRO A 183 -3.11 -31.17 25.88
CA PRO A 183 -2.12 -30.40 25.14
C PRO A 183 -1.36 -31.24 24.11
N PHE A 184 -1.08 -30.66 22.95
CA PHE A 184 -0.28 -31.30 21.89
C PHE A 184 0.76 -30.33 21.32
N ASP A 185 1.91 -30.86 20.90
CA ASP A 185 3.01 -30.06 20.36
C ASP A 185 2.98 -29.99 18.83
N VAL A 186 3.16 -28.79 18.30
CA VAL A 186 3.26 -28.50 16.86
C VAL A 186 4.60 -27.84 16.60
N THR A 187 5.48 -28.53 15.87
CA THR A 187 6.78 -27.98 15.45
C THR A 187 6.67 -27.33 14.08
N LEU A 188 6.96 -26.03 14.03
CA LEU A 188 6.83 -25.17 12.86
C LEU A 188 8.21 -24.70 12.42
N THR A 189 8.41 -24.55 11.11
CA THR A 189 9.57 -23.83 10.54
C THR A 189 9.12 -22.43 10.15
N ARG A 190 9.81 -21.40 10.64
CA ARG A 190 9.53 -20.00 10.30
C ARG A 190 9.70 -19.77 8.80
N ALA A 191 8.76 -19.06 8.20
CA ALA A 191 8.76 -18.68 6.79
C ALA A 191 8.59 -17.17 6.65
N VAL A 192 8.79 -16.66 5.44
CA VAL A 192 8.30 -15.33 5.06
C VAL A 192 6.77 -15.42 4.99
N ILE A 193 6.09 -14.63 5.82
CA ILE A 193 4.63 -14.53 5.85
C ILE A 193 4.23 -13.28 5.07
N GLN A 194 3.35 -13.43 4.09
CA GLN A 194 2.84 -12.33 3.27
C GLN A 194 1.41 -11.98 3.73
N VAL A 195 1.21 -10.72 4.16
CA VAL A 195 -0.12 -10.20 4.50
C VAL A 195 -0.70 -9.53 3.26
N LYS A 196 -1.80 -10.06 2.72
CA LYS A 196 -2.47 -9.48 1.55
C LYS A 196 -3.01 -8.09 1.89
N SER A 197 -2.55 -7.07 1.17
CA SER A 197 -2.98 -5.68 1.32
C SER A 197 -4.35 -5.41 0.69
N VAL A 198 -4.72 -6.22 -0.31
CA VAL A 198 -5.98 -6.11 -1.06
C VAL A 198 -6.93 -7.26 -0.70
N LYS A 199 -8.19 -6.90 -0.40
CA LYS A 199 -9.32 -7.84 -0.31
C LYS A 199 -10.31 -7.54 -1.44
N SER A 200 -10.84 -8.57 -2.11
CA SER A 200 -11.81 -8.37 -3.21
C SER A 200 -12.89 -9.44 -3.27
N GLN A 201 -14.10 -9.02 -3.67
CA GLN A 201 -15.29 -9.87 -3.84
C GLN A 201 -16.32 -9.19 -4.75
N LEU A 202 -17.26 -9.95 -5.29
CA LEU A 202 -18.46 -9.39 -5.94
C LEU A 202 -19.46 -8.96 -4.85
N LEU A 203 -20.00 -7.74 -4.98
CA LEU A 203 -21.13 -7.26 -4.15
C LEU A 203 -22.44 -7.88 -4.64
N GLU A 204 -22.60 -7.91 -5.96
CA GLU A 204 -23.69 -8.55 -6.69
C GLU A 204 -23.13 -9.02 -8.05
N ASN A 205 -23.96 -9.68 -8.85
CA ASN A 205 -23.67 -9.84 -10.27
C ASN A 205 -23.34 -8.47 -10.88
N ASP A 206 -22.24 -8.41 -11.65
CA ASP A 206 -21.72 -7.25 -12.37
C ASP A 206 -21.05 -6.14 -11.55
N TYR A 207 -21.03 -6.23 -10.21
CA TYR A 207 -20.44 -5.19 -9.36
C TYR A 207 -19.34 -5.72 -8.44
N GLY A 208 -18.11 -5.29 -8.69
CA GLY A 208 -16.93 -5.65 -7.90
C GLY A 208 -16.69 -4.72 -6.72
N TYR A 209 -16.05 -5.24 -5.67
CA TYR A 209 -15.52 -4.48 -4.55
C TYR A 209 -14.06 -4.84 -4.32
N ILE A 210 -13.22 -3.81 -4.16
CA ILE A 210 -11.80 -3.92 -3.85
C ILE A 210 -11.53 -3.02 -2.64
N ARG A 211 -11.05 -3.59 -1.55
CA ARG A 211 -10.61 -2.86 -0.36
C ARG A 211 -9.10 -2.93 -0.25
N ILE A 212 -8.44 -1.78 -0.15
CA ILE A 212 -7.01 -1.69 0.15
C ILE A 212 -6.89 -1.32 1.62
N THR A 213 -6.27 -2.18 2.44
CA THR A 213 -6.11 -1.93 3.88
C THR A 213 -4.91 -1.04 4.20
N GLN A 214 -3.84 -1.18 3.42
CA GLN A 214 -2.60 -0.40 3.51
C GLN A 214 -1.89 -0.44 2.15
N PHE A 215 -1.07 0.55 1.82
CA PHE A 215 -0.22 0.52 0.62
C PHE A 215 1.15 -0.08 0.95
N GLN A 216 1.33 -1.33 0.55
CA GLN A 216 2.57 -2.09 0.64
C GLN A 216 3.20 -2.20 -0.76
N VAL A 217 4.48 -2.57 -0.84
CA VAL A 217 5.23 -2.68 -2.12
C VAL A 217 4.45 -3.45 -3.21
N LYS A 218 3.71 -4.51 -2.84
CA LYS A 218 2.97 -5.37 -3.77
C LYS A 218 1.52 -4.93 -4.07
N THR A 219 1.03 -3.84 -3.48
CA THR A 219 -0.40 -3.47 -3.55
C THR A 219 -0.88 -3.17 -4.97
N GLY A 220 -0.08 -2.54 -5.83
CA GLY A 220 -0.44 -2.33 -7.24
C GLY A 220 -0.75 -3.65 -7.94
N ASP A 221 0.26 -4.53 -7.94
CA ASP A 221 0.19 -5.91 -8.41
C ASP A 221 -1.04 -6.70 -7.88
N GLU A 222 -1.38 -6.53 -6.60
CA GLU A 222 -2.56 -7.16 -5.97
C GLU A 222 -3.89 -6.57 -6.48
N VAL A 223 -3.98 -5.27 -6.76
CA VAL A 223 -5.16 -4.65 -7.37
C VAL A 223 -5.38 -5.15 -8.80
N GLY A 224 -4.32 -5.23 -9.62
CA GLY A 224 -4.41 -5.82 -10.95
C GLY A 224 -4.90 -7.27 -10.93
N LYS A 225 -4.38 -8.09 -10.01
CA LYS A 225 -4.84 -9.47 -9.77
C LYS A 225 -6.29 -9.52 -9.28
N ALA A 226 -6.70 -8.59 -8.41
CA ALA A 226 -8.07 -8.49 -7.92
C ALA A 226 -9.07 -8.14 -9.04
N LEU A 227 -8.76 -7.17 -9.91
CA LEU A 227 -9.57 -6.83 -11.08
C LEU A 227 -9.74 -8.03 -12.02
N ALA A 228 -8.64 -8.71 -12.35
CA ALA A 228 -8.65 -9.91 -13.18
C ALA A 228 -9.48 -11.04 -12.56
N LYS A 229 -9.39 -11.25 -11.24
CA LYS A 229 -10.19 -12.24 -10.50
C LYS A 229 -11.68 -11.89 -10.54
N LEU A 230 -12.06 -10.65 -10.23
CA LEU A 230 -13.46 -10.21 -10.22
C LEU A 230 -14.11 -10.37 -11.61
N ARG A 231 -13.39 -10.04 -12.68
CA ARG A 231 -13.84 -10.26 -14.07
C ARG A 231 -14.04 -11.74 -14.38
N LYS A 232 -13.14 -12.62 -13.91
CA LYS A 232 -13.25 -14.08 -14.06
C LYS A 232 -14.44 -14.64 -13.29
N ASP A 233 -14.59 -14.25 -12.03
CA ASP A 233 -15.68 -14.72 -11.15
C ASP A 233 -17.06 -14.27 -11.67
N ASN A 234 -17.15 -13.08 -12.27
CA ASN A 234 -18.38 -12.57 -12.88
C ASN A 234 -18.70 -13.20 -14.25
N GLY A 235 -17.75 -13.88 -14.89
CA GLY A 235 -17.88 -14.50 -16.21
C GLY A 235 -18.00 -13.53 -17.40
N LYS A 236 -18.16 -12.23 -17.15
CA LYS A 236 -18.27 -11.16 -18.15
C LYS A 236 -17.78 -9.82 -17.57
N LYS A 237 -17.63 -8.81 -18.42
CA LYS A 237 -17.18 -7.46 -18.02
C LYS A 237 -18.03 -6.90 -16.88
N LEU A 238 -17.35 -6.34 -15.87
CA LEU A 238 -17.99 -5.67 -14.74
C LEU A 238 -18.69 -4.39 -15.21
N ARG A 239 -19.84 -4.08 -14.61
CA ARG A 239 -20.56 -2.82 -14.79
C ARG A 239 -20.13 -1.74 -13.80
N GLY A 240 -19.56 -2.12 -12.66
CA GLY A 240 -19.00 -1.17 -11.72
C GLY A 240 -18.00 -1.79 -10.75
N VAL A 241 -17.10 -0.96 -10.23
CA VAL A 241 -16.20 -1.30 -9.13
C VAL A 241 -16.31 -0.24 -8.04
N VAL A 242 -16.41 -0.68 -6.78
CA VAL A 242 -16.17 0.18 -5.61
C VAL A 242 -14.75 -0.08 -5.12
N LEU A 243 -13.92 0.97 -5.09
CA LEU A 243 -12.59 0.97 -4.48
C LEU A 243 -12.69 1.59 -3.09
N ASP A 244 -12.43 0.81 -2.04
CA ASP A 244 -12.56 1.23 -0.65
C ASP A 244 -11.20 1.51 -0.01
N LEU A 245 -10.96 2.79 0.27
CA LEU A 245 -9.77 3.34 0.91
C LEU A 245 -10.07 3.83 2.34
N ARG A 246 -11.26 3.57 2.89
CA ARG A 246 -11.64 4.00 4.26
C ARG A 246 -10.79 3.30 5.30
N ASN A 247 -10.30 4.04 6.28
CA ASN A 247 -9.38 3.57 7.33
C ASN A 247 -8.06 3.00 6.79
N ASN A 248 -7.58 3.49 5.64
CA ASN A 248 -6.27 3.15 5.09
C ASN A 248 -5.28 4.33 5.31
N PRO A 249 -4.29 4.20 6.21
CA PRO A 249 -3.36 5.27 6.57
C PRO A 249 -2.32 5.57 5.47
N GLY A 250 -2.42 4.92 4.31
CA GLY A 250 -1.53 5.04 3.19
C GLY A 250 -0.40 4.01 3.25
N GLY A 251 0.83 4.45 2.96
CA GLY A 251 2.01 3.59 2.90
C GLY A 251 2.92 3.99 1.75
N VAL A 252 3.37 3.02 0.95
CA VAL A 252 4.34 3.20 -0.13
C VAL A 252 3.75 4.07 -1.27
N LEU A 253 4.40 5.20 -1.56
CA LEU A 253 3.99 6.14 -2.62
C LEU A 253 3.95 5.48 -4.00
N GLN A 254 4.97 4.70 -4.35
CA GLN A 254 5.08 4.03 -5.65
C GLN A 254 3.90 3.07 -5.89
N SER A 255 3.49 2.32 -4.87
CA SER A 255 2.32 1.44 -4.94
C SER A 255 1.00 2.22 -5.02
N ALA A 256 0.96 3.46 -4.54
CA ALA A 256 -0.17 4.37 -4.78
C ALA A 256 -0.28 4.80 -6.25
N VAL A 257 0.87 5.05 -6.89
CA VAL A 257 0.95 5.35 -8.33
C VAL A 257 0.44 4.16 -9.13
N GLU A 258 0.96 2.97 -8.89
CA GLU A 258 0.55 1.73 -9.57
C GLU A 258 -0.95 1.41 -9.40
N VAL A 259 -1.51 1.65 -8.20
CA VAL A 259 -2.95 1.49 -7.97
C VAL A 259 -3.78 2.50 -8.76
N ALA A 260 -3.35 3.76 -8.86
CA ALA A 260 -4.06 4.76 -9.67
C ALA A 260 -3.94 4.46 -11.18
N ASP A 261 -2.77 3.97 -11.60
CA ASP A 261 -2.45 3.60 -12.98
C ASP A 261 -3.39 2.52 -13.53
N HIS A 262 -3.76 1.51 -12.73
CA HIS A 262 -4.74 0.49 -13.11
C HIS A 262 -6.11 1.03 -13.56
N PHE A 263 -6.43 2.29 -13.29
CA PHE A 263 -7.68 2.95 -13.68
C PHE A 263 -7.48 4.15 -14.62
N LEU A 264 -6.25 4.60 -14.88
CA LEU A 264 -5.95 5.78 -15.68
C LEU A 264 -5.14 5.39 -16.92
N THR A 265 -5.41 6.02 -18.07
CA THR A 265 -4.73 5.72 -19.35
C THR A 265 -3.73 6.78 -19.79
N LYS A 266 -3.63 7.88 -19.03
CA LYS A 266 -2.79 9.05 -19.31
C LYS A 266 -2.88 10.07 -18.18
N GLY A 267 -2.06 11.11 -18.28
CA GLY A 267 -2.11 12.29 -17.42
C GLY A 267 -1.35 12.09 -16.11
N LEU A 268 -1.17 13.18 -15.37
CA LEU A 268 -0.43 13.15 -14.11
C LEU A 268 -1.26 12.40 -13.04
N ILE A 269 -0.58 11.62 -12.19
CA ILE A 269 -1.15 10.97 -11.00
C ILE A 269 -0.81 11.80 -9.77
N VAL A 270 0.49 12.08 -9.57
CA VAL A 270 1.00 12.84 -8.43
C VAL A 270 2.32 13.48 -8.79
N TYR A 271 2.64 14.60 -8.14
CA TYR A 271 3.98 15.16 -8.15
C TYR A 271 4.42 15.62 -6.78
N THR A 272 5.72 15.62 -6.54
CA THR A 272 6.35 16.06 -5.30
C THR A 272 7.14 17.35 -5.52
N LYS A 273 7.29 18.16 -4.47
CA LYS A 273 8.21 19.30 -4.40
C LYS A 273 8.95 19.28 -3.08
N GLY A 274 10.26 19.39 -3.11
CA GLY A 274 11.11 19.35 -1.92
C GLY A 274 12.33 20.25 -2.05
N ARG A 275 13.15 20.32 -1.00
CA ARG A 275 14.30 21.24 -0.93
C ARG A 275 15.47 20.83 -1.83
N ILE A 276 15.59 19.55 -2.17
CA ILE A 276 16.65 19.00 -3.03
C ILE A 276 16.08 18.63 -4.39
N ALA A 277 16.88 18.74 -5.46
CA ALA A 277 16.42 18.47 -6.83
C ALA A 277 15.81 17.06 -6.99
N ASN A 278 16.39 16.04 -6.35
CA ASN A 278 15.89 14.67 -6.38
C ASN A 278 14.58 14.44 -5.58
N SER A 279 14.03 15.48 -4.94
CA SER A 279 12.72 15.46 -4.29
C SER A 279 11.61 16.07 -5.16
N GLU A 280 11.91 16.55 -6.37
CA GLU A 280 10.91 16.88 -7.38
C GLU A 280 10.70 15.69 -8.32
N LEU A 281 9.65 14.90 -8.06
CA LEU A 281 9.28 13.73 -8.84
C LEU A 281 7.90 13.95 -9.47
N ARG A 282 7.68 13.36 -10.65
CA ARG A 282 6.41 13.40 -11.38
C ARG A 282 6.05 12.00 -11.85
N PHE A 283 4.88 11.54 -11.46
CA PHE A 283 4.37 10.22 -11.81
C PHE A 283 3.11 10.41 -12.65
N SER A 284 3.10 9.86 -13.85
CA SER A 284 1.99 9.93 -14.81
C SER A 284 1.51 8.52 -15.13
N ALA A 285 0.25 8.40 -15.52
CA ALA A 285 -0.33 7.11 -15.90
C ALA A 285 0.15 6.65 -17.29
N ASP A 286 0.37 5.35 -17.41
CA ASP A 286 0.68 4.63 -18.64
C ASP A 286 -0.61 4.30 -19.43
N PRO A 287 -0.51 3.92 -20.73
CA PRO A 287 -1.68 3.61 -21.55
C PRO A 287 -2.46 2.32 -21.17
N ALA A 288 -2.00 1.57 -20.18
CA ALA A 288 -2.51 0.23 -19.86
C ALA A 288 -3.62 0.26 -18.79
N ASP A 289 -4.87 0.01 -19.20
CA ASP A 289 -6.03 0.05 -18.30
C ASP A 289 -6.49 -1.36 -17.87
N ALA A 290 -6.06 -1.80 -16.69
CA ALA A 290 -6.50 -3.07 -16.09
C ALA A 290 -7.98 -3.06 -15.68
N SER A 291 -8.59 -1.87 -15.54
CA SER A 291 -10.00 -1.69 -15.22
C SER A 291 -10.92 -1.70 -16.45
N GLU A 292 -10.34 -1.66 -17.65
CA GLU A 292 -11.03 -1.54 -18.95
C GLU A 292 -12.10 -0.43 -19.00
N GLY A 293 -11.87 0.70 -18.34
CA GLY A 293 -12.80 1.82 -18.26
C GLY A 293 -14.09 1.54 -17.48
N VAL A 294 -14.09 0.55 -16.57
CA VAL A 294 -15.25 0.24 -15.73
C VAL A 294 -15.66 1.46 -14.87
N PRO A 295 -16.97 1.79 -14.75
CA PRO A 295 -17.44 2.79 -13.80
C PRO A 295 -16.91 2.56 -12.39
N LEU A 296 -16.40 3.62 -11.76
CA LEU A 296 -15.63 3.55 -10.51
C LEU A 296 -16.17 4.54 -9.48
N VAL A 297 -16.41 4.05 -8.26
CA VAL A 297 -16.65 4.88 -7.07
C VAL A 297 -15.54 4.59 -6.06
N VAL A 298 -14.96 5.65 -5.48
CA VAL A 298 -13.92 5.54 -4.44
C VAL A 298 -14.50 5.94 -3.10
N LEU A 299 -14.43 5.06 -2.11
CA LEU A 299 -14.84 5.35 -0.74
C LEU A 299 -13.66 5.88 0.10
N ILE A 300 -13.83 7.05 0.71
CA ILE A 300 -12.86 7.69 1.60
C ILE A 300 -13.49 8.10 2.94
N ASN A 301 -12.66 8.26 3.97
CA ASN A 301 -13.04 8.86 5.25
C ASN A 301 -11.82 9.49 5.95
N GLY A 302 -11.99 10.03 7.16
CA GLY A 302 -10.90 10.66 7.92
C GLY A 302 -9.74 9.72 8.33
N GLY A 303 -9.89 8.40 8.12
CA GLY A 303 -8.80 7.43 8.26
C GLY A 303 -8.07 7.11 6.95
N SER A 304 -8.53 7.65 5.81
CA SER A 304 -7.81 7.64 4.53
C SER A 304 -6.70 8.70 4.57
N ALA A 305 -5.44 8.30 4.49
CA ALA A 305 -4.29 9.22 4.57
C ALA A 305 -3.20 8.88 3.54
N SER A 306 -2.32 9.84 3.25
CA SER A 306 -1.08 9.65 2.48
C SER A 306 -1.37 9.01 1.09
N ALA A 307 -0.79 7.86 0.77
CA ALA A 307 -1.05 7.10 -0.46
C ALA A 307 -2.54 6.93 -0.83
N SER A 308 -3.45 6.80 0.14
CA SER A 308 -4.89 6.77 -0.10
C SER A 308 -5.41 8.07 -0.74
N GLU A 309 -4.87 9.21 -0.29
CA GLU A 309 -5.22 10.54 -0.77
C GLU A 309 -4.57 10.86 -2.13
N ILE A 310 -3.42 10.23 -2.43
CA ILE A 310 -2.83 10.24 -3.79
C ILE A 310 -3.79 9.57 -4.78
N VAL A 311 -4.23 8.35 -4.50
CA VAL A 311 -5.16 7.62 -5.39
C VAL A 311 -6.49 8.36 -5.52
N ALA A 312 -7.08 8.79 -4.40
CA ALA A 312 -8.33 9.53 -4.39
C ALA A 312 -8.22 10.86 -5.19
N GLY A 313 -7.21 11.67 -4.89
CA GLY A 313 -6.97 12.95 -5.57
C GLY A 313 -6.66 12.83 -7.06
N ALA A 314 -5.89 11.81 -7.47
CA ALA A 314 -5.60 11.55 -8.88
C ALA A 314 -6.86 11.17 -9.66
N LEU A 315 -7.68 10.25 -9.13
CA LEU A 315 -8.90 9.79 -9.77
C LEU A 315 -9.99 10.87 -9.81
N GLN A 316 -10.08 11.71 -8.77
CA GLN A 316 -10.98 12.87 -8.72
C GLN A 316 -10.56 13.95 -9.73
N ASP A 317 -9.30 14.38 -9.70
CA ASP A 317 -8.80 15.47 -10.55
C ASP A 317 -8.92 15.13 -12.05
N GLN A 318 -8.70 13.85 -12.40
CA GLN A 318 -8.87 13.34 -13.77
C GLN A 318 -10.32 12.95 -14.11
N LYS A 319 -11.29 13.14 -13.20
CA LYS A 319 -12.71 12.78 -13.36
C LYS A 319 -12.95 11.30 -13.74
N ARG A 320 -12.06 10.42 -13.27
CA ARG A 320 -12.09 8.98 -13.55
C ARG A 320 -13.04 8.22 -12.63
N ALA A 321 -13.24 8.72 -11.42
CA ALA A 321 -14.13 8.14 -10.42
C ALA A 321 -14.97 9.23 -9.74
N VAL A 322 -16.06 8.82 -9.11
CA VAL A 322 -16.76 9.65 -8.11
C VAL A 322 -16.23 9.27 -6.73
N LEU A 323 -15.77 10.24 -5.96
CA LEU A 323 -15.39 10.06 -4.56
C LEU A 323 -16.62 10.21 -3.67
N MET A 324 -16.77 9.31 -2.70
CA MET A 324 -17.91 9.27 -1.80
C MET A 324 -17.46 8.97 -0.36
N GLY A 325 -18.11 9.57 0.62
CA GLY A 325 -17.85 9.29 2.04
C GLY A 325 -17.69 10.57 2.85
N THR A 326 -16.57 10.72 3.55
CA THR A 326 -16.22 11.97 4.27
C THR A 326 -14.81 12.40 3.91
N ASP A 327 -14.45 13.64 4.25
CA ASP A 327 -13.10 14.20 4.08
C ASP A 327 -12.01 13.26 4.60
N SER A 328 -10.87 13.22 3.88
CA SER A 328 -9.68 12.45 4.24
C SER A 328 -8.77 13.19 5.24
N PHE A 329 -7.72 12.52 5.71
CA PHE A 329 -6.90 12.97 6.85
C PHE A 329 -6.06 14.25 6.60
N GLY A 330 -5.54 14.45 5.39
CA GLY A 330 -4.72 15.60 5.03
C GLY A 330 -3.22 15.45 5.25
N LYS A 331 -2.62 14.28 4.96
CA LYS A 331 -1.16 14.09 5.03
C LYS A 331 -0.52 14.20 3.65
N GLY A 332 -0.22 15.42 3.22
CA GLY A 332 0.45 15.77 1.97
C GLY A 332 1.99 15.75 1.99
N SER A 333 2.61 15.05 2.95
CA SER A 333 4.08 15.00 3.14
C SER A 333 4.69 13.66 2.75
N VAL A 334 5.87 13.67 2.11
CA VAL A 334 6.66 12.49 1.77
C VAL A 334 7.83 12.33 2.74
N GLN A 335 7.93 11.17 3.37
CA GLN A 335 9.10 10.78 4.16
C GLN A 335 10.06 9.93 3.30
N THR A 336 11.33 10.30 3.29
CA THR A 336 12.42 9.45 2.77
C THR A 336 13.04 8.68 3.93
N VAL A 337 13.28 7.39 3.74
CA VAL A 337 14.04 6.56 4.68
C VAL A 337 15.49 6.52 4.20
N LEU A 338 16.41 6.99 5.04
CA LEU A 338 17.83 7.06 4.77
C LEU A 338 18.55 6.04 5.69
N PRO A 339 18.98 4.88 5.15
CA PRO A 339 19.69 3.87 5.95
C PRO A 339 21.00 4.41 6.53
N LEU A 340 21.33 3.93 7.73
CA LEU A 340 22.52 4.26 8.49
C LEU A 340 23.23 2.94 8.89
N ALA A 341 24.44 3.04 9.42
CA ALA A 341 25.16 1.88 9.95
C ALA A 341 24.41 1.23 11.14
N ASN A 342 24.64 -0.07 11.34
CA ASN A 342 24.08 -0.87 12.43
C ASN A 342 22.54 -0.92 12.42
N ASP A 343 21.97 -1.26 11.26
CA ASP A 343 20.54 -1.48 11.02
C ASP A 343 19.65 -0.32 11.52
N ARG A 344 20.13 0.92 11.36
CA ARG A 344 19.38 2.13 11.74
C ARG A 344 18.94 2.89 10.51
N ALA A 345 17.98 3.79 10.68
CA ALA A 345 17.60 4.71 9.61
C ALA A 345 17.16 6.07 10.13
N LEU A 346 17.37 7.11 9.32
CA LEU A 346 16.74 8.41 9.47
C LEU A 346 15.50 8.45 8.55
N LYS A 347 14.31 8.49 9.14
CA LYS A 347 13.07 8.79 8.42
C LYS A 347 12.88 10.30 8.46
N LEU A 348 12.87 10.98 7.32
CA LEU A 348 12.85 12.45 7.24
C LEU A 348 11.83 12.92 6.23
N THR A 349 11.04 13.95 6.57
CA THR A 349 10.18 14.63 5.59
C THR A 349 11.03 15.44 4.62
N THR A 350 11.03 15.06 3.34
CA THR A 350 11.89 15.65 2.30
C THR A 350 11.12 16.45 1.24
N ALA A 351 9.83 16.14 1.06
CA ALA A 351 8.96 16.77 0.09
C ALA A 351 7.52 16.90 0.59
N LEU A 352 6.77 17.81 -0.02
CA LEU A 352 5.31 17.77 -0.06
C LEU A 352 4.86 17.20 -1.40
N TYR A 353 3.66 16.62 -1.46
CA TYR A 353 3.06 16.14 -2.70
C TYR A 353 1.71 16.81 -2.98
N PHE A 354 1.34 16.78 -4.26
CA PHE A 354 0.25 17.55 -4.83
C PHE A 354 -0.53 16.70 -5.84
N THR A 355 -1.85 16.91 -5.91
CA THR A 355 -2.72 16.24 -6.88
C THR A 355 -2.50 16.81 -8.30
N PRO A 356 -3.01 16.18 -9.37
CA PRO A 356 -2.79 16.62 -10.75
C PRO A 356 -3.14 18.08 -11.05
N ASN A 357 -4.20 18.62 -10.43
CA ASN A 357 -4.63 20.02 -10.55
C ASN A 357 -3.79 20.98 -9.66
N GLY A 358 -2.76 20.50 -8.98
CA GLY A 358 -1.86 21.29 -8.15
C GLY A 358 -2.36 21.61 -6.74
N ARG A 359 -3.49 21.02 -6.32
CA ARG A 359 -3.99 21.11 -4.94
C ARG A 359 -2.97 20.48 -3.98
N SER A 360 -2.59 21.23 -2.96
CA SER A 360 -1.90 20.69 -1.78
C SER A 360 -2.94 20.12 -0.83
N ILE A 361 -2.72 18.91 -0.34
CA ILE A 361 -3.64 18.26 0.61
C ILE A 361 -3.16 18.36 2.07
N GLN A 362 -1.96 18.88 2.30
CA GLN A 362 -1.36 18.95 3.64
C GLN A 362 -2.23 19.81 4.56
N ALA A 363 -2.68 19.23 5.67
CA ALA A 363 -3.64 19.80 6.61
C ALA A 363 -5.01 20.22 6.01
N GLN A 364 -5.40 19.64 4.86
CA GLN A 364 -6.72 19.87 4.23
C GLN A 364 -7.44 18.58 3.82
N GLY A 365 -6.70 17.59 3.31
CA GLY A 365 -7.26 16.35 2.79
C GLY A 365 -7.89 16.48 1.40
N ILE A 366 -8.69 15.48 1.07
CA ILE A 366 -9.51 15.33 -0.13
C ILE A 366 -10.96 15.35 0.32
N VAL A 367 -11.71 16.33 -0.16
CA VAL A 367 -13.18 16.41 0.01
C VAL A 367 -13.83 15.48 -1.03
N PRO A 368 -14.78 14.59 -0.64
CA PRO A 368 -15.48 13.72 -1.57
C PRO A 368 -16.43 14.52 -2.47
N ASP A 369 -16.71 14.00 -3.67
CA ASP A 369 -17.70 14.60 -4.58
C ASP A 369 -19.13 14.46 -4.04
N ILE A 370 -19.38 13.41 -3.24
CA ILE A 370 -20.66 13.15 -2.57
C ILE A 370 -20.40 12.81 -1.10
N GLU A 371 -20.78 13.72 -0.19
CA GLU A 371 -20.72 13.45 1.25
C GLU A 371 -21.76 12.40 1.64
N VAL A 372 -21.30 11.30 2.25
CA VAL A 372 -22.13 10.24 2.84
C VAL A 372 -21.51 9.86 4.17
N ARG A 373 -22.13 10.30 5.28
CA ARG A 373 -21.66 9.95 6.64
C ARG A 373 -21.98 8.49 6.98
N PRO A 374 -21.17 7.81 7.81
CA PRO A 374 -21.50 6.49 8.33
C PRO A 374 -22.85 6.50 9.06
N ALA A 375 -23.69 5.51 8.78
CA ALA A 375 -24.98 5.32 9.43
C ALA A 375 -25.22 3.83 9.70
N LYS A 376 -25.98 3.52 10.77
CA LYS A 376 -26.50 2.17 10.99
C LYS A 376 -27.82 2.02 10.26
N LEU A 377 -27.90 1.05 9.36
CA LEU A 377 -29.16 0.65 8.75
C LEU A 377 -29.92 -0.23 9.75
N THR A 378 -31.20 0.06 9.95
CA THR A 378 -32.15 -0.87 10.56
C THR A 378 -33.10 -1.26 9.44
N ALA A 379 -33.04 -2.52 9.01
CA ALA A 379 -34.03 -3.03 8.08
C ALA A 379 -35.39 -3.06 8.79
N GLU A 380 -36.37 -2.35 8.26
CA GLU A 380 -37.75 -2.60 8.65
C GLU A 380 -38.12 -4.02 8.22
N VAL A 381 -38.95 -4.69 9.02
CA VAL A 381 -39.53 -5.96 8.59
C VAL A 381 -40.44 -5.63 7.42
N ASP A 382 -40.11 -6.13 6.22
CA ASP A 382 -41.05 -6.14 5.10
C ASP A 382 -42.33 -6.79 5.62
N ASN A 383 -43.40 -6.01 5.77
CA ASN A 383 -44.73 -6.58 5.89
C ASN A 383 -44.94 -7.38 4.60
N ASP A 384 -45.13 -8.70 4.71
CA ASP A 384 -45.38 -9.61 3.59
C ASP A 384 -46.71 -9.25 2.91
N ASN A 385 -46.66 -8.16 2.13
CA ASN A 385 -47.76 -7.67 1.31
C ASN A 385 -47.89 -8.64 0.14
N PHE A 386 -48.96 -9.43 0.15
CA PHE A 386 -49.35 -10.31 -0.95
C PHE A 386 -49.27 -9.56 -2.28
N LYS A 387 -48.58 -10.15 -3.26
CA LYS A 387 -48.55 -9.63 -4.63
C LYS A 387 -49.66 -10.31 -5.43
N GLU A 388 -49.89 -9.82 -6.65
CA GLU A 388 -50.78 -10.46 -7.62
C GLU A 388 -50.48 -11.97 -7.76
N ALA A 389 -49.20 -12.34 -7.83
CA ALA A 389 -48.74 -13.74 -7.95
C ALA A 389 -49.01 -14.63 -6.72
N ASP A 390 -49.49 -14.07 -5.60
CA ASP A 390 -49.89 -14.80 -4.39
C ASP A 390 -51.42 -14.98 -4.32
N LEU A 391 -52.19 -14.35 -5.22
CA LEU A 391 -53.65 -14.42 -5.24
C LEU A 391 -54.15 -15.69 -5.95
N GLN A 392 -55.18 -16.32 -5.39
CA GLN A 392 -55.78 -17.49 -6.03
C GLN A 392 -56.51 -17.09 -7.32
N GLY A 393 -56.06 -17.64 -8.46
CA GLY A 393 -56.64 -17.35 -9.77
C GLY A 393 -56.10 -16.07 -10.42
N HIS A 394 -54.91 -15.61 -10.00
CA HIS A 394 -54.21 -14.49 -10.61
C HIS A 394 -53.96 -14.69 -12.11
N LEU A 395 -53.80 -13.57 -12.82
CA LEU A 395 -53.43 -13.61 -14.23
C LEU A 395 -51.91 -13.70 -14.36
N GLY A 396 -51.43 -14.77 -15.00
CA GLY A 396 -50.03 -14.90 -15.38
C GLY A 396 -49.59 -13.79 -16.35
N ASN A 397 -48.29 -13.51 -16.39
CA ASN A 397 -47.75 -12.45 -17.24
C ASN A 397 -48.02 -12.74 -18.74
N GLY A 398 -48.81 -11.87 -19.39
CA GLY A 398 -49.21 -12.03 -20.79
C GLY A 398 -48.07 -12.09 -21.82
N ASN A 399 -46.85 -11.70 -21.42
CA ASN A 399 -45.64 -11.81 -22.25
C ASN A 399 -44.71 -12.97 -21.79
N GLY A 400 -45.21 -13.93 -21.02
CA GLY A 400 -44.51 -15.18 -20.68
C GLY A 400 -43.46 -15.07 -19.55
N GLY A 401 -43.45 -13.97 -18.79
CA GLY A 401 -42.60 -13.85 -17.59
C GLY A 401 -43.08 -14.76 -16.44
N ALA A 402 -42.15 -15.44 -15.76
CA ALA A 402 -42.49 -16.27 -14.61
C ALA A 402 -43.00 -15.46 -13.42
N ASP A 403 -43.95 -16.03 -12.68
CA ASP A 403 -44.57 -15.45 -11.48
C ASP A 403 -43.55 -15.26 -10.34
N ARG A 404 -43.80 -14.25 -9.49
CA ARG A 404 -42.88 -13.82 -8.42
C ARG A 404 -43.61 -13.55 -7.10
N PRO A 405 -44.09 -14.60 -6.41
CA PRO A 405 -44.79 -14.47 -5.12
C PRO A 405 -43.93 -13.80 -4.03
N THR A 406 -44.55 -13.52 -2.89
CA THR A 406 -43.88 -13.06 -1.65
C THR A 406 -42.93 -14.15 -1.11
N GLY A 407 -41.85 -13.74 -0.42
CA GLY A 407 -41.01 -14.66 0.35
C GLY A 407 -40.04 -15.62 -0.39
N SER A 408 -39.78 -15.45 -1.70
CA SER A 408 -39.01 -16.43 -2.51
C SER A 408 -37.47 -16.51 -2.26
N GLY A 409 -37.00 -16.32 -1.02
CA GLY A 409 -35.66 -16.72 -0.59
C GLY A 409 -35.03 -15.84 0.49
N LYS A 410 -34.48 -16.48 1.55
CA LYS A 410 -33.52 -15.83 2.47
C LYS A 410 -32.26 -15.47 1.69
N ARG A 411 -32.13 -14.21 1.26
CA ARG A 411 -30.90 -13.73 0.61
C ARG A 411 -29.75 -13.82 1.62
N LYS A 412 -28.65 -14.47 1.23
CA LYS A 412 -27.42 -14.44 2.02
C LYS A 412 -27.01 -12.98 2.22
N GLU A 413 -26.73 -12.62 3.47
CA GLU A 413 -26.24 -11.28 3.85
C GLU A 413 -24.94 -10.94 3.10
N ARG A 414 -24.85 -9.72 2.59
CA ARG A 414 -23.74 -9.24 1.75
C ARG A 414 -23.10 -8.01 2.40
N PRO A 415 -21.82 -7.69 2.10
CA PRO A 415 -21.09 -6.61 2.78
C PRO A 415 -21.81 -5.25 2.77
N GLN A 416 -22.47 -4.92 1.65
CA GLN A 416 -23.21 -3.68 1.47
C GLN A 416 -24.52 -3.60 2.28
N ASP A 417 -24.98 -4.69 2.88
CA ASP A 417 -26.26 -4.72 3.60
C ASP A 417 -26.12 -4.11 5.01
N ASN A 418 -24.91 -4.19 5.58
CA ASN A 418 -24.55 -3.62 6.89
C ASN A 418 -23.68 -2.34 6.79
N ASP A 419 -23.30 -1.93 5.59
CA ASP A 419 -22.44 -0.75 5.34
C ASP A 419 -23.18 0.26 4.47
N PHE A 420 -23.70 1.31 5.10
CA PHE A 420 -24.47 2.35 4.42
C PHE A 420 -23.68 3.06 3.31
N GLN A 421 -22.40 3.37 3.52
CA GLN A 421 -21.60 4.07 2.51
C GLN A 421 -21.37 3.15 1.29
N LEU A 422 -21.11 1.86 1.53
CA LEU A 422 -20.97 0.87 0.47
C LEU A 422 -22.29 0.63 -0.29
N SER A 423 -23.43 0.67 0.40
CA SER A 423 -24.76 0.57 -0.22
C SER A 423 -25.07 1.78 -1.11
N GLN A 424 -24.69 3.00 -0.69
CA GLN A 424 -24.81 4.21 -1.50
C GLN A 424 -23.88 4.18 -2.72
N ALA A 425 -22.62 3.77 -2.56
CA ALA A 425 -21.67 3.63 -3.68
C ALA A 425 -22.16 2.64 -4.75
N LEU A 426 -22.68 1.49 -4.33
CA LEU A 426 -23.29 0.51 -5.23
C LEU A 426 -24.56 1.06 -5.91
N SER A 427 -25.40 1.79 -5.17
CA SER A 427 -26.62 2.41 -5.72
C SER A 427 -26.28 3.48 -6.77
N LEU A 428 -25.24 4.28 -6.54
CA LEU A 428 -24.72 5.23 -7.53
C LEU A 428 -24.19 4.51 -8.78
N LEU A 429 -23.38 3.46 -8.63
CA LEU A 429 -22.89 2.68 -9.77
C LEU A 429 -24.04 2.11 -10.61
N LYS A 430 -25.08 1.58 -9.96
CA LYS A 430 -26.30 1.10 -10.64
C LYS A 430 -27.01 2.25 -11.38
N GLY A 431 -27.21 3.40 -10.73
CA GLY A 431 -27.83 4.58 -11.32
C GLY A 431 -27.08 5.06 -12.57
N LEU A 432 -25.76 5.27 -12.46
CA LEU A 432 -24.88 5.64 -13.57
C LEU A 432 -25.02 4.66 -14.75
N ASN A 433 -25.06 3.35 -14.48
CA ASN A 433 -25.21 2.30 -15.48
C ASN A 433 -26.60 2.23 -16.14
N ILE A 434 -27.66 2.72 -15.48
CA ILE A 434 -29.00 2.83 -16.04
C ILE A 434 -29.08 4.05 -16.96
N THR A 435 -28.50 5.18 -16.56
CA THR A 435 -28.59 6.45 -17.30
C THR A 435 -27.56 6.58 -18.43
N SER A 436 -26.45 5.82 -18.40
CA SER A 436 -25.37 5.96 -19.39
C SER A 436 -25.63 5.28 -20.75
N GLY A 437 -26.76 4.58 -20.93
CA GLY A 437 -27.22 4.07 -22.23
C GLY A 437 -26.26 3.10 -22.94
N LYS A 438 -25.49 2.30 -22.17
CA LYS A 438 -24.57 1.26 -22.68
C LYS A 438 -25.02 -0.14 -22.25
#